data_AF-A0A383EWW9-F1
#
_entry.id   AF-A0A383EWW9-F1
#
_cell.length_a   1.000
_cell.length_b   1.000
_cell.length_c   1.000
_cell.angle_alpha   90.00
_cell.angle_beta   90.00
_cell.angle_gamma   90.00
#
_symmetry.space_group_name_H-M   'P 1'
#
loop_
_entity.id
_entity.type
_entity.pdbx_description
1 polymer ?
#
loop_
_entity_poly.entity_id
_entity_poly.type
_entity_poly.pdbx_seq_one_letter_code
_entity_poly.pdbx_strand_id
1 'polypeptide(L)' 'VTWQDRLDNQDSRGKDVKIKSQAKVVVIGGGVVGVSALYHLAKKGWGEQVVLLEKAELTSGSTWHAAGLLPLFNMS' A
#
# COMPACT_ATOMS: atom_id res chain seq x y z
N VAL A 1 12.17 -13.02 21.16
CA VAL A 1 10.80 -12.77 20.66
C VAL A 1 9.92 -12.64 21.88
N THR A 2 9.58 -11.42 22.25
CA THR A 2 8.74 -11.09 23.41
C THR A 2 7.25 -11.28 23.04
N TRP A 3 6.37 -11.32 24.04
CA TRP A 3 4.92 -11.33 23.81
C TRP A 3 4.43 -10.06 23.12
N GLN A 4 5.08 -8.93 23.36
CA GLN A 4 4.84 -7.67 22.67
C GLN A 4 5.13 -7.79 21.17
N ASP A 5 6.28 -8.37 20.79
CA ASP A 5 6.65 -8.56 19.37
C ASP A 5 5.60 -9.37 18.59
N ARG A 6 4.89 -10.29 19.27
CA ARG A 6 3.80 -11.08 18.66
C ARG A 6 2.55 -10.26 18.42
N LEU A 7 2.21 -9.35 19.33
CA LEU A 7 1.05 -8.47 19.19
C LEU A 7 1.27 -7.42 18.10
N ASP A 8 2.50 -6.92 17.96
CA ASP A 8 2.87 -5.93 16.94
C ASP A 8 2.85 -6.50 15.50
N ASN A 9 2.87 -7.83 15.38
CA ASN A 9 2.92 -8.54 14.11
C ASN A 9 1.61 -9.27 13.81
N GLN A 10 0.49 -8.83 14.38
CA GLN A 10 -0.85 -9.33 14.08
C GLN A 10 -1.70 -8.28 13.38
N ASP A 11 -2.54 -8.69 12.42
CA ASP A 11 -3.52 -7.80 11.81
C ASP A 11 -4.68 -7.50 12.78
N SER A 12 -5.58 -6.59 12.38
CA SER A 12 -6.79 -6.25 13.13
C SER A 12 -7.75 -7.43 13.38
N ARG A 13 -7.49 -8.61 12.78
CA ARG A 13 -8.25 -9.85 12.97
C ARG A 13 -7.48 -10.89 13.79
N GLY A 14 -6.33 -10.52 14.38
CA GLY A 14 -5.49 -11.40 15.19
C GLY A 14 -4.72 -12.44 14.38
N LYS A 15 -4.60 -12.29 13.06
CA LYS A 15 -3.76 -13.18 12.24
C LYS A 15 -2.31 -12.70 12.26
N ASP A 16 -1.38 -13.62 12.47
CA ASP A 16 0.05 -13.34 12.32
C ASP A 16 0.33 -12.84 10.89
N VAL A 17 0.72 -11.58 10.81
CA VAL A 17 1.18 -10.92 9.58
C VAL A 17 2.67 -11.13 9.50
N LYS A 18 3.13 -11.77 8.44
CA LYS A 18 4.56 -11.85 8.18
C LYS A 18 4.99 -10.60 7.42
N ILE A 19 5.38 -9.55 8.15
CA ILE A 19 6.05 -8.39 7.55
C ILE A 19 7.34 -8.89 6.89
N LYS A 20 7.53 -8.61 5.59
CA LYS A 20 8.76 -8.97 4.89
C LYS A 20 9.91 -8.13 5.44
N SER A 21 10.96 -8.77 5.95
CA SER A 21 12.16 -8.09 6.46
C SER A 21 12.96 -7.39 5.36
N GLN A 22 12.79 -7.84 4.12
CA GLN A 22 13.41 -7.25 2.93
C GLN A 22 12.38 -7.16 1.81
N ALA A 23 12.41 -6.04 1.09
CA ALA A 23 11.63 -5.81 -0.11
C ALA A 23 12.53 -5.14 -1.15
N LYS A 24 12.28 -5.39 -2.43
CA LYS A 24 13.01 -4.73 -3.52
C LYS A 24 12.50 -3.31 -3.74
N VAL A 25 11.21 -3.09 -3.52
CA VAL A 25 10.56 -1.78 -3.62
C VAL A 25 9.57 -1.64 -2.46
N VAL A 26 9.59 -0.48 -1.81
CA VAL A 26 8.59 -0.11 -0.81
C VAL A 26 7.86 1.12 -1.31
N VAL A 27 6.54 1.01 -1.44
CA VAL A 27 5.65 2.13 -1.79
C VAL A 27 5.11 2.73 -0.49
N ILE A 28 5.37 4.00 -0.24
CA ILE A 28 4.92 4.71 0.95
C ILE A 28 3.74 5.60 0.57
N GLY A 29 2.59 5.35 1.18
CA GLY A 29 1.32 6.04 0.92
C GLY A 29 0.33 5.19 0.13
N GLY A 30 -0.81 4.88 0.74
CA GLY A 30 -1.93 4.09 0.23
C GLY A 30 -2.99 4.90 -0.51
N GLY A 31 -2.62 6.06 -1.07
CA GLY A 31 -3.49 6.84 -1.96
C GLY A 31 -3.53 6.29 -3.39
N VAL A 32 -4.31 6.90 -4.27
CA VAL A 32 -4.50 6.43 -5.67
C VAL A 32 -3.19 6.25 -6.43
N VAL A 33 -2.22 7.15 -6.23
CA VAL A 33 -0.90 7.10 -6.89
C VAL A 33 -0.07 5.92 -6.38
N GLY A 34 -0.01 5.72 -5.06
CA GLY A 34 0.77 4.62 -4.47
C GLY A 34 0.20 3.25 -4.80
N VAL A 35 -1.12 3.10 -4.71
CA VAL A 35 -1.81 1.86 -5.09
C VAL A 35 -1.66 1.58 -6.59
N SER A 36 -1.72 2.61 -7.45
CA SER A 36 -1.49 2.46 -8.89
C SER A 36 -0.07 1.96 -9.17
N ALA A 37 0.95 2.57 -8.56
CA ALA A 37 2.34 2.15 -8.70
C ALA A 37 2.53 0.69 -8.26
N LEU A 38 2.00 0.32 -7.08
CA LEU A 38 2.02 -1.05 -6.58
C LEU A 38 1.36 -2.02 -7.57
N TYR A 39 0.16 -1.69 -8.06
CA TYR A 39 -0.59 -2.51 -9.01
C TYR A 39 0.20 -2.76 -10.29
N HIS A 40 0.79 -1.72 -10.87
CA HIS A 40 1.55 -1.86 -12.11
C HIS A 40 2.86 -2.66 -11.91
N LEU A 41 3.50 -2.54 -10.76
CA LEU A 41 4.66 -3.39 -10.43
C LEU A 41 4.24 -4.84 -10.24
N ALA A 42 3.17 -5.10 -9.50
CA ALA A 42 2.62 -6.43 -9.31
C ALA A 42 2.24 -7.08 -10.64
N LYS A 43 1.56 -6.33 -11.54
CA LYS A 43 1.19 -6.78 -12.89
C LYS A 43 2.40 -7.13 -13.76
N LYS A 44 3.54 -6.49 -13.54
CA LYS A 44 4.82 -6.81 -14.22
C LYS A 44 5.55 -8.00 -13.60
N GLY A 45 4.93 -8.73 -12.67
CA GLY A 45 5.49 -9.92 -12.01
C GLY A 45 6.29 -9.63 -10.75
N TRP A 46 6.27 -8.40 -10.22
CA TRP A 46 7.04 -8.03 -9.04
C TRP A 46 6.27 -8.18 -7.73
N GLY A 47 5.06 -8.78 -7.75
CA GLY A 47 4.16 -8.82 -6.59
C GLY A 47 4.80 -9.31 -5.30
N GLU A 48 5.65 -10.33 -5.35
CA GLU A 48 6.35 -10.86 -4.18
C GLU A 48 7.50 -9.99 -3.66
N GLN A 49 7.91 -8.98 -4.41
CA GLN A 49 9.09 -8.15 -4.13
C GLN A 49 8.73 -6.70 -3.80
N VAL A 50 7.44 -6.35 -3.80
CA VAL A 50 6.95 -5.00 -3.53
C VAL A 50 6.04 -5.01 -2.30
N VAL A 51 6.24 -4.04 -1.42
CA VAL A 51 5.40 -3.84 -0.23
C VAL A 51 4.82 -2.43 -0.27
N LEU A 52 3.58 -2.26 0.18
CA LEU A 52 2.97 -0.94 0.38
C LEU A 52 2.75 -0.70 1.87
N LEU A 53 3.15 0.49 2.33
CA LEU A 53 2.98 0.95 3.70
C LEU A 53 2.10 2.20 3.71
N GLU A 54 1.06 2.17 4.54
CA GLU A 54 0.17 3.29 4.82
C GLU A 54 0.09 3.47 6.34
N LYS A 55 0.09 4.72 6.81
CA LYS A 55 0.04 5.06 8.22
C LYS A 55 -1.33 4.79 8.83
N ALA A 56 -2.39 5.06 8.06
CA ALA A 56 -3.78 4.87 8.48
C ALA A 56 -4.46 3.84 7.59
N GLU A 57 -5.66 4.14 7.09
CA GLU A 57 -6.37 3.29 6.14
C GLU A 57 -6.02 3.66 4.69
N LEU A 58 -6.23 2.70 3.77
CA LEU A 58 -6.13 2.98 2.35
C LEU A 58 -7.00 4.18 1.98
N THR A 59 -6.49 5.03 1.09
CA THR A 59 -7.16 6.25 0.61
C THR A 59 -7.34 7.39 1.62
N SER A 60 -7.01 7.20 2.91
CA SER A 60 -7.26 8.16 4.01
C SER A 60 -6.66 9.57 3.82
N GLY A 61 -5.71 9.73 2.90
CA GLY A 61 -5.19 11.04 2.48
C GLY A 61 -6.16 11.82 1.58
N SER A 62 -5.62 12.61 0.65
CA SER A 62 -6.41 13.43 -0.28
C SER A 62 -7.30 12.62 -1.23
N THR A 63 -6.98 11.33 -1.43
CA THR A 63 -7.75 10.44 -2.32
C THR A 63 -9.19 10.26 -1.86
N TRP A 64 -9.43 10.05 -0.58
CA TRP A 64 -10.79 9.85 -0.04
C TRP A 64 -11.71 11.07 -0.24
N HIS A 65 -11.17 12.29 -0.11
CA HIS A 65 -11.95 13.53 -0.25
C HIS A 65 -11.91 14.11 -1.67
N ALA A 66 -11.29 13.44 -2.64
CA ALA A 66 -11.18 13.94 -3.99
C ALA A 66 -12.56 13.92 -4.69
N ALA A 67 -12.89 14.99 -5.42
CA ALA A 67 -14.13 15.07 -6.21
C ALA A 67 -14.17 14.09 -7.40
N GLY A 68 -13.06 13.42 -7.72
CA GLY A 68 -12.97 12.43 -8.79
C GLY A 68 -12.98 13.01 -10.21
N LEU A 69 -12.81 14.32 -10.39
CA LEU A 69 -12.74 14.92 -11.72
C LEU A 69 -11.43 14.55 -12.41
N LEU A 70 -11.53 13.84 -13.54
CA LEU A 70 -10.40 13.42 -14.38
C LEU A 70 -10.54 14.02 -15.79
N PRO A 71 -10.36 15.34 -15.96
CA PRO A 71 -10.57 15.96 -17.24
C PRO A 71 -9.38 15.65 -18.16
N LEU A 72 -9.68 15.13 -19.34
CA LEU A 72 -8.70 14.95 -20.41
C LEU A 72 -8.70 16.23 -21.25
N PHE A 73 -8.03 17.26 -20.75
CA PHE A 73 -7.79 18.46 -21.54
C PHE A 73 -6.67 18.15 -22.55
N ASN A 74 -7.08 17.94 -23.80
CA ASN A 74 -6.21 17.83 -24.98
C ASN A 74 -5.26 16.61 -25.01
N MET A 75 -5.74 15.47 -25.51
CA MET A 75 -4.88 14.48 -26.15
C MET A 75 -4.77 14.83 -27.64
N SER A 76 -3.77 15.63 -27.98
CA SER A 76 -3.32 15.85 -29.37
C SER A 76 -2.07 15.03 -29.65
#